data_AF-A0A2J0YU80-F1
#
_entry.id   AF-A0A2J0YU80-F1
#
_cell.length_a   1.000
_cell.length_b   1.000
_cell.length_c   1.000
_cell.angle_alpha   90.00
_cell.angle_beta   90.00
_cell.angle_gamma   90.00
#
_symmetry.space_group_name_H-M   'P 1'
#
loop_
_entity.id
_entity.type
_entity.pdbx_description
1 polymer ?
#
loop_
_entity_poly.entity_id
_entity_poly.type
_entity_poly.pdbx_seq_one_letter_code
_entity_poly.pdbx_strand_id
1 'polypeptide(L)'
;MLELYFKYPKVLCRLRSGALGAELDHIAAHLSELGYKRGSAKVYIGRLGKFSAFAACHIKAQTIGPEVIDCYLRSLRTGASRTAAQTVIELARKVAPGRFSVPRAALDPHQILLEAYRDYLRGVRGLECAATIKVRLSS
;
A
#
# COMPACT_ATOMS: atom_id res chain seq x y z
N MET A 1 -12.54 18.17 2.88
CA MET A 1 -12.66 17.78 1.46
C MET A 1 -13.73 16.72 1.24
N LEU A 2 -14.00 15.85 2.23
CA LEU A 2 -15.12 14.89 2.17
C LEU A 2 -16.49 15.55 1.93
N GLU A 3 -16.67 16.81 2.33
CA GLU A 3 -17.85 17.64 2.10
C GLU A 3 -18.19 17.80 0.61
N LEU A 4 -17.17 17.74 -0.27
CA LEU A 4 -17.35 17.73 -1.71
C LEU A 4 -18.18 16.53 -2.18
N TYR A 5 -18.24 15.46 -1.40
CA TYR A 5 -18.95 14.23 -1.72
C TYR A 5 -20.17 14.05 -0.83
N PHE A 6 -20.02 14.17 0.50
CA PHE A 6 -21.07 13.88 1.48
C PHE A 6 -21.58 15.16 2.16
N LYS A 7 -22.91 15.35 2.18
CA LYS A 7 -23.56 16.49 2.84
C LYS A 7 -23.96 16.23 4.29
N TYR A 8 -24.13 14.96 4.68
CA TYR A 8 -24.68 14.60 5.99
C TYR A 8 -23.60 14.60 7.08
N PRO A 9 -23.71 15.42 8.14
CA PRO A 9 -22.68 15.53 9.18
C PRO A 9 -22.36 14.20 9.86
N LYS A 10 -23.38 13.38 10.16
CA LYS A 10 -23.19 12.05 10.76
C LYS A 10 -22.30 11.14 9.92
N VAL A 11 -22.40 11.22 8.59
CA VAL A 11 -21.56 10.43 7.68
C VAL A 11 -20.12 10.95 7.71
N LEU A 12 -19.93 12.26 7.71
CA LEU A 12 -18.59 12.88 7.80
C LEU A 12 -17.90 12.51 9.11
N CYS A 13 -18.60 12.61 10.25
CA CYS A 13 -18.08 12.20 11.56
C CYS A 13 -17.68 10.71 11.58
N ARG A 14 -18.52 9.83 11.00
CA ARG A 14 -18.21 8.40 10.93
C ARG A 14 -16.99 8.12 10.05
N LEU A 15 -16.83 8.83 8.93
CA LEU A 15 -15.67 8.67 8.06
C LEU A 15 -14.40 9.13 8.78
N ARG A 16 -14.45 10.27 9.47
CA ARG A 16 -13.31 10.87 10.17
C ARG A 16 -12.90 10.17 11.47
N SER A 17 -13.76 9.33 12.05
CA SER A 17 -13.47 8.60 13.30
C SER A 17 -12.79 7.25 13.10
N GLY A 18 -12.69 6.75 11.87
CA GLY A 18 -12.00 5.49 11.59
C GLY A 18 -10.47 5.64 11.53
N ALA A 19 -9.77 4.51 11.35
CA ALA A 19 -8.30 4.45 11.35
C ALA A 19 -7.64 5.32 10.25
N LEU A 20 -8.33 5.60 9.16
CA LEU A 20 -7.88 6.47 8.07
C LEU A 20 -8.55 7.86 8.10
N GLY A 21 -9.16 8.26 9.22
CA GLY A 21 -10.00 9.46 9.29
C GLY A 21 -9.35 10.73 8.75
N ALA A 22 -8.11 11.02 9.17
CA ALA A 22 -7.34 12.17 8.69
C ALA A 22 -6.93 12.07 7.21
N GLU A 23 -6.72 10.85 6.71
CA GLU A 23 -6.33 10.62 5.31
C GLU A 23 -7.51 10.62 4.35
N LEU A 24 -8.72 10.33 4.82
CA LEU A 24 -9.89 10.29 3.96
C LEU A 24 -10.20 11.66 3.33
N ASP A 25 -9.87 12.75 4.02
CA ASP A 25 -9.93 14.10 3.43
C ASP A 25 -8.86 14.29 2.33
N HIS A 26 -7.63 13.80 2.53
CA HIS A 26 -6.57 13.83 1.51
C HIS A 26 -6.90 12.96 0.29
N ILE A 27 -7.42 11.76 0.52
CA ILE A 27 -7.86 10.85 -0.55
C ILE A 27 -9.03 11.47 -1.33
N ALA A 28 -9.95 12.15 -0.65
CA ALA A 28 -11.03 12.87 -1.31
C ALA A 28 -10.51 14.02 -2.19
N ALA A 29 -9.50 14.76 -1.73
CA ALA A 29 -8.83 15.79 -2.54
C ALA A 29 -8.17 15.16 -3.78
N HIS A 30 -7.40 14.10 -3.59
CA HIS A 30 -6.69 13.41 -4.67
C HIS A 30 -7.64 12.85 -5.73
N LEU A 31 -8.79 12.28 -5.33
CA LEU A 31 -9.81 11.83 -6.28
C LEU A 31 -10.42 12.99 -7.09
N SER A 32 -10.57 14.17 -6.47
CA SER A 32 -11.03 15.37 -7.15
C SER A 32 -10.02 15.87 -8.17
N GLU A 33 -8.73 15.90 -7.82
CA GLU A 33 -7.63 16.30 -8.69
C GLU A 33 -7.50 15.38 -9.91
N LEU A 34 -7.68 14.08 -9.71
CA LEU A 34 -7.71 13.09 -10.79
C LEU A 34 -8.97 13.16 -11.68
N GLY A 35 -9.91 14.07 -11.40
CA GLY A 35 -11.11 14.27 -12.21
C GLY A 35 -12.15 13.14 -12.08
N TYR A 36 -12.14 12.38 -10.98
CA TYR A 36 -13.13 11.31 -10.80
C TYR A 36 -14.54 11.88 -10.74
N LYS A 37 -15.48 11.23 -11.45
CA LYS A 37 -16.91 11.53 -11.34
C LYS A 37 -17.34 11.41 -9.87
N ARG A 38 -18.15 12.38 -9.43
CA ARG A 38 -18.64 12.47 -8.04
C ARG A 38 -19.24 11.17 -7.50
N GLY A 39 -20.03 10.46 -8.31
CA GLY A 39 -20.64 9.18 -7.95
C GLY A 39 -19.59 8.08 -7.70
N SER A 40 -18.60 7.98 -8.58
CA SER A 40 -17.50 7.01 -8.46
C SER A 40 -16.64 7.28 -7.22
N ALA A 41 -16.26 8.55 -7.01
CA ALA A 41 -15.48 8.95 -5.84
C ALA A 41 -16.22 8.65 -4.52
N LYS A 42 -17.53 8.88 -4.46
CA LYS A 42 -18.37 8.48 -3.32
C LYS A 42 -18.29 6.99 -3.02
N VAL A 43 -18.32 6.14 -4.05
CA VAL A 43 -18.23 4.68 -3.87
C VAL A 43 -16.85 4.29 -3.33
N TYR A 44 -15.78 4.89 -3.83
CA TYR A 44 -14.41 4.67 -3.36
C TYR A 44 -14.26 5.08 -1.89
N ILE A 45 -14.64 6.31 -1.57
CA ILE A 45 -14.59 6.84 -0.20
C ILE A 45 -15.48 6.02 0.75
N GLY A 46 -16.67 5.60 0.30
CA GLY A 46 -17.55 4.75 1.10
C GLY A 46 -16.95 3.38 1.41
N ARG A 47 -16.25 2.76 0.46
CA ARG A 47 -15.52 1.50 0.67
C ARG A 47 -14.36 1.69 1.63
N LEU A 48 -13.59 2.77 1.49
CA LEU A 48 -12.53 3.10 2.47
C LEU A 48 -13.08 3.41 3.84
N GLY A 49 -14.24 4.05 3.94
CA GLY A 49 -14.90 4.29 5.23
C GLY A 49 -15.21 2.99 5.98
N LYS A 50 -15.70 1.97 5.27
CA LYS A 50 -15.96 0.64 5.85
C LYS A 50 -14.67 -0.03 6.30
N PHE A 51 -13.64 -0.01 5.45
CA PHE A 51 -12.32 -0.54 5.80
C PHE A 51 -11.71 0.19 6.99
N SER A 52 -11.76 1.52 7.01
CA SER A 52 -11.26 2.41 8.06
C SER A 52 -11.93 2.12 9.41
N ALA A 53 -13.25 1.90 9.41
CA ALA A 53 -14.00 1.51 10.60
C ALA A 53 -13.63 0.11 11.09
N PHE A 54 -13.48 -0.85 10.17
CA PHE A 54 -13.01 -2.20 10.50
C PHE A 54 -11.61 -2.15 11.12
N ALA A 55 -10.67 -1.48 10.45
CA ALA A 55 -9.30 -1.33 10.88
C ALA A 55 -9.20 -0.67 12.27
N ALA A 56 -10.04 0.33 12.57
CA ALA A 56 -10.08 0.97 13.89
C ALA A 56 -10.37 -0.02 15.04
N CYS A 57 -11.12 -1.09 14.78
CA CYS A 57 -11.43 -2.12 15.79
C CYS A 57 -10.29 -3.13 15.99
N HIS A 58 -9.40 -3.28 14.99
CA HIS A 58 -8.37 -4.32 14.97
C HIS A 58 -6.96 -3.81 15.25
N ILE A 59 -6.77 -2.50 15.26
CA ILE A 59 -5.47 -1.88 15.36
C ILE A 59 -5.24 -1.37 16.79
N LYS A 60 -4.19 -1.87 17.43
CA LYS A 60 -3.64 -1.33 18.70
C LYS A 60 -2.51 -0.31 18.46
N ALA A 61 -1.85 -0.39 17.31
CA ALA A 61 -0.71 0.46 16.92
C ALA A 61 -1.17 1.65 16.07
N GLN A 62 -0.31 2.61 15.73
CA GLN A 62 -0.74 3.67 14.80
C GLN A 62 -0.88 3.18 13.35
N THR A 63 -0.20 2.10 12.94
CA THR A 63 -0.12 1.66 11.53
C THR A 63 -1.00 0.45 11.21
N ILE A 64 -1.52 0.40 9.98
CA ILE A 64 -2.32 -0.70 9.44
C ILE A 64 -1.38 -1.78 8.88
N GLY A 65 -1.31 -2.94 9.54
CA GLY A 65 -0.53 -4.08 9.06
C GLY A 65 -1.24 -4.89 7.95
N PRO A 66 -0.49 -5.68 7.17
CA PRO A 66 -1.04 -6.54 6.12
C PRO A 66 -2.06 -7.56 6.66
N GLU A 67 -1.89 -8.03 7.89
CA GLU A 67 -2.80 -8.97 8.55
C GLU A 67 -4.21 -8.40 8.74
N VAL A 68 -4.34 -7.10 9.00
CA VAL A 68 -5.63 -6.42 9.12
C VAL A 68 -6.30 -6.31 7.75
N ILE A 69 -5.52 -6.04 6.70
CA ILE A 69 -6.01 -5.99 5.31
C ILE A 69 -6.53 -7.38 4.91
N ASP A 70 -5.74 -8.43 5.13
CA ASP A 70 -6.13 -9.80 4.80
C ASP A 70 -7.38 -10.24 5.57
N CYS A 71 -7.45 -9.91 6.86
CA CYS A 71 -8.64 -10.21 7.68
C CYS A 71 -9.89 -9.50 7.12
N TYR A 72 -9.77 -8.21 6.77
CA TYR A 72 -10.86 -7.47 6.14
C TYR A 72 -11.29 -8.09 4.81
N LEU A 73 -10.36 -8.44 3.94
CA LEU A 73 -10.67 -9.04 2.64
C LEU A 73 -11.34 -10.41 2.80
N ARG A 74 -10.91 -11.23 3.76
CA ARG A 74 -11.58 -12.51 4.07
C ARG A 74 -12.99 -12.32 4.62
N SER A 75 -13.27 -11.22 5.32
CA SER A 75 -14.61 -10.90 5.82
C SER A 75 -15.62 -10.59 4.69
N LEU A 76 -15.14 -10.25 3.49
CA LEU A 76 -16.00 -9.91 2.36
C LEU A 76 -16.51 -11.17 1.64
N ARG A 77 -17.84 -11.30 1.62
CA ARG A 77 -18.56 -12.46 1.07
C ARG A 77 -18.23 -12.74 -0.41
N THR A 78 -18.24 -11.73 -1.26
CA THR A 78 -18.14 -11.90 -2.72
C THR A 78 -16.76 -11.52 -3.27
N GLY A 79 -16.28 -12.27 -4.27
CA GLY A 79 -15.01 -12.00 -4.94
C GLY A 79 -14.95 -10.59 -5.55
N ALA A 80 -16.03 -10.15 -6.19
CA ALA A 80 -16.13 -8.79 -6.72
C ALA A 80 -15.97 -7.71 -5.63
N SER A 81 -16.50 -7.93 -4.42
CA SER A 81 -16.31 -7.02 -3.29
C SER A 81 -14.86 -7.01 -2.81
N ARG A 82 -14.20 -8.18 -2.80
CA ARG A 82 -12.78 -8.31 -2.43
C ARG A 82 -11.88 -7.54 -3.39
N THR A 83 -12.03 -7.78 -4.70
CA THR A 83 -11.26 -7.06 -5.72
C THR A 83 -11.49 -5.56 -5.63
N ALA A 84 -12.76 -5.15 -5.51
CA ALA A 84 -13.11 -3.75 -5.34
C ALA A 84 -12.53 -3.12 -4.07
N ALA A 85 -12.47 -3.85 -2.96
CA ALA A 85 -11.83 -3.38 -1.73
C ALA A 85 -10.31 -3.29 -1.89
N GLN A 86 -9.68 -4.30 -2.49
CA GLN A 86 -8.25 -4.32 -2.77
C GLN A 86 -7.82 -3.11 -3.61
N THR A 87 -8.51 -2.83 -4.72
CA THR A 87 -8.19 -1.68 -5.58
C THR A 87 -8.20 -0.36 -4.81
N VAL A 88 -9.18 -0.19 -3.92
CA VAL A 88 -9.33 1.07 -3.19
C VAL A 88 -8.33 1.14 -2.02
N ILE A 89 -8.00 0.02 -1.39
CA ILE A 89 -6.93 -0.04 -0.36
C ILE A 89 -5.57 0.25 -0.99
N GLU A 90 -5.28 -0.29 -2.17
CA GLU A 90 -4.07 0.03 -2.95
C GLU A 90 -3.98 1.52 -3.28
N LEU A 91 -5.09 2.15 -3.66
CA LEU A 91 -5.13 3.60 -3.83
C LEU A 91 -4.78 4.34 -2.53
N ALA A 92 -5.38 3.94 -1.40
CA ALA A 92 -5.08 4.55 -0.11
C ALA A 92 -3.61 4.37 0.30
N ARG A 93 -2.98 3.23 -0.02
CA ARG A 93 -1.55 3.00 0.21
C ARG A 93 -0.67 3.96 -0.59
N LYS A 94 -1.06 4.29 -1.82
CA LYS A 94 -0.33 5.26 -2.66
C LYS A 94 -0.45 6.68 -2.12
N VAL A 95 -1.63 7.07 -1.65
CA VAL A 95 -1.88 8.44 -1.16
C VAL A 95 -1.33 8.66 0.25
N ALA A 96 -1.43 7.67 1.14
CA ALA A 96 -1.03 7.78 2.53
C ALA A 96 -0.15 6.59 2.96
N PRO A 97 1.06 6.43 2.38
CA PRO A 97 1.92 5.28 2.65
C PRO A 97 2.27 5.15 4.14
N GLY A 98 2.44 6.26 4.86
CA GLY A 98 2.79 6.28 6.29
C GLY A 98 1.74 5.67 7.22
N ARG A 99 0.49 5.47 6.76
CA ARG A 99 -0.54 4.77 7.56
C ARG A 99 -0.46 3.26 7.45
N PHE A 100 0.22 2.73 6.43
CA PHE A 100 0.30 1.30 6.18
C PHE A 100 1.68 0.79 6.56
N SER A 101 1.72 -0.31 7.31
CA SER A 101 2.97 -1.02 7.53
C SER A 101 3.44 -1.55 6.18
N VAL A 102 4.70 -1.32 5.85
CA VAL A 102 5.35 -2.09 4.79
C VAL A 102 5.30 -3.55 5.23
N PRO A 103 4.80 -4.48 4.40
CA PRO A 103 4.98 -5.89 4.66
C PRO A 103 6.49 -6.10 4.80
N ARG A 104 6.95 -6.47 6.00
CA ARG A 104 8.32 -6.96 6.14
C ARG A 104 8.36 -8.20 5.27
N ALA A 105 8.91 -8.06 4.06
CA ALA A 105 9.00 -9.17 3.14
C ALA A 105 9.68 -10.29 3.90
N ALA A 106 8.93 -11.35 4.23
CA ALA A 106 9.58 -12.61 4.52
C ALA A 106 10.45 -12.86 3.30
N LEU A 107 11.76 -12.94 3.49
CA LEU A 107 12.71 -13.21 2.41
C LEU A 107 12.14 -14.35 1.58
N ASP A 108 11.69 -14.02 0.37
CA ASP A 108 11.14 -15.01 -0.55
C ASP A 108 12.26 -16.02 -0.78
N PRO A 109 12.07 -17.32 -0.46
CA PRO A 109 13.10 -18.34 -0.69
C PRO A 109 13.60 -18.34 -2.13
N HIS A 110 12.73 -17.96 -3.08
CA HIS A 110 13.09 -17.82 -4.48
C HIS A 110 13.93 -16.57 -4.76
N GLN A 111 13.78 -15.50 -3.97
CA GLN A 111 14.62 -14.31 -4.06
C GLN A 111 16.06 -14.63 -3.64
N ILE A 112 16.25 -15.39 -2.55
CA ILE A 112 17.59 -15.85 -2.14
C ILE A 112 18.24 -16.70 -3.25
N LEU A 113 17.47 -17.62 -3.84
CA LEU A 113 17.95 -18.46 -4.94
C LEU A 113 18.28 -17.63 -6.19
N LEU A 114 17.46 -16.64 -6.52
CA LEU A 114 17.67 -15.73 -7.65
C LEU A 114 18.90 -14.83 -7.45
N GLU A 115 19.13 -14.34 -6.23
CA GLU A 115 20.33 -13.57 -5.87
C GLU A 115 21.58 -14.43 -6.05
N ALA A 116 21.58 -15.64 -5.48
CA ALA A 116 22.68 -16.60 -5.60
C ALA A 116 22.95 -17.00 -7.06
N TYR A 117 21.90 -17.20 -7.85
CA TYR A 117 22.02 -17.50 -9.27
C TYR A 117 22.57 -16.31 -10.07
N ARG A 118 22.18 -15.08 -9.73
CA ARG A 118 22.72 -13.86 -10.33
C ARG A 118 24.20 -13.65 -10.00
N ASP A 119 24.62 -13.98 -8.79
CA ASP A 119 26.03 -13.92 -8.37
C ASP A 119 26.85 -14.98 -9.11
N TYR A 120 26.33 -16.21 -9.23
CA TYR A 120 26.94 -17.26 -10.05
C TYR A 120 27.12 -16.83 -11.51
N LEU A 121 26.07 -16.26 -12.13
CA LEU A 121 26.17 -15.76 -13.51
C LEU A 121 27.17 -14.61 -13.66
N ARG A 122 27.36 -13.78 -12.63
CA ARG A 122 28.38 -12.70 -12.63
C ARG A 122 29.80 -13.27 -12.61
N GLY A 123 30.05 -14.31 -11.81
CA GLY A 123 31.33 -15.02 -11.80
C GLY A 123 31.60 -15.77 -13.11
N VAL A 124 30.60 -16.48 -13.64
CA VAL A 124 30.74 -17.25 -14.90
C VAL A 124 30.91 -16.35 -16.13
N ARG A 125 30.31 -15.15 -16.13
CA ARG A 125 30.49 -14.17 -17.22
C ARG A 125 31.71 -13.25 -17.04
N GLY A 126 32.55 -13.48 -16.02
CA GLY A 126 33.79 -12.72 -15.82
C GLY A 126 33.57 -11.22 -15.60
N LEU A 127 32.46 -10.83 -14.98
CA LEU A 127 32.19 -9.43 -14.59
C LEU A 127 32.71 -9.12 -13.18
N GLU A 128 33.73 -9.85 -12.72
CA GLU A 128 34.54 -9.38 -11.61
C GLU A 128 35.41 -8.25 -12.16
N CYS A 129 35.25 -7.06 -11.57
CA CYS A 129 35.96 -5.85 -11.94
C CYS A 129 37.42 -6.19 -12.29
N ALA A 130 37.86 -5.79 -13.49
CA ALA A 130 39.26 -5.74 -13.84
C ALA A 130 39.96 -4.78 -12.87
N ALA A 131 40.34 -5.30 -11.70
CA ALA A 131 41.16 -4.63 -10.73
C ALA A 131 42.50 -4.37 -11.44
N THR A 132 42.75 -3.09 -11.67
CA THR A 132 43.97 -2.56 -12.25
C THR A 132 45.19 -3.18 -11.59
N ILE A 133 45.85 -4.09 -12.28
CA ILE A 133 47.17 -4.60 -11.90
C ILE A 133 48.17 -3.45 -12.16
N LYS A 134 48.46 -2.64 -11.13
CA LYS A 134 49.69 -1.84 -11.10
C LYS A 134 50.83 -2.75 -10.65
N VAL A 135 51.49 -3.42 -11.59
CA VAL A 135 52.82 -4.00 -11.33
C VAL A 135 53.86 -2.94 -11.64
N ARG A 136 54.60 -2.62 -10.57
CA ARG A 136 55.67 -1.65 -10.45
C ARG A 136 56.88 -2.14 -11.24
N LEU A 137 57.32 -1.38 -12.24
CA LEU A 137 58.62 -1.58 -12.89
C LEU A 137 59.73 -1.16 -11.91
N SER A 138 60.69 -2.04 -11.68
CA SER A 138 61.96 -1.77 -11.01
C SER A 138 63.02 -2.60 -11.70
N SER A 139 63.88 -1.91 -12.48
CA SER A 139 65.31 -2.13 -12.74
C SER A 139 65.67 -1.51 -14.08
#